data_AF-A0A087THB8-F1
#
_entry.id   AF-A0A087THB8-F1
#
_cell.length_a   1.000
_cell.length_b   1.000
_cell.length_c   1.000
_cell.angle_alpha   90.00
_cell.angle_beta   90.00
_cell.angle_gamma   90.00
#
_symmetry.space_group_name_H-M   'P 1'
#
loop_
_entity.id
_entity.type
_entity.pdbx_description
1 polymer ?
#
loop_
_entity_poly.entity_id
_entity_poly.type
_entity_poly.pdbx_seq_one_letter_code
_entity_poly.pdbx_strand_id
1 'polypeptide(L)'
;MCTLDCCNEMAKEDCECATIAEYLLECARGGIDMSEGWRTPGLCPMVCTNGTEYNECGPPCPPTCEDQEPTCQQERCVDGCHCPEGKVLENGQCITIDQCPCHYGDILYSPGDTMDQDCNTCVCQDGNWQCTDSVCPSTCSISGPHFTTFDGLMYDYHGGCPHYLVESDDFYIQLDYGTNCREDIYINGVCIRGITIHTSGGAVVKIKSTMEVTVNGREMTSLPVLA
;
A
#
# COMPACT_ATOMS: atom_id res chain seq x y z
N MET A 1 45.59 22.38 -3.05
CA MET A 1 44.45 21.83 -3.81
C MET A 1 44.16 22.71 -5.01
N CYS A 2 43.61 23.92 -4.87
CA CYS A 2 43.28 24.80 -6.01
C CYS A 2 44.38 24.93 -7.10
N THR A 3 45.63 25.17 -6.70
CA THR A 3 46.77 25.30 -7.64
C THR A 3 47.16 24.00 -8.34
N LEU A 4 46.77 22.83 -7.81
CA LEU A 4 47.01 21.51 -8.40
C LEU A 4 45.83 21.06 -9.27
N ASP A 5 44.61 21.27 -8.79
CA ASP A 5 43.36 20.82 -9.44
C ASP A 5 43.07 21.60 -10.73
N CYS A 6 43.51 22.86 -10.81
CA CYS A 6 43.25 23.74 -11.97
C CYS A 6 44.35 23.82 -13.02
N CYS A 7 45.47 23.12 -12.85
CA CYS A 7 46.61 23.22 -13.77
C CYS A 7 46.45 22.38 -15.05
N ASN A 8 45.47 21.48 -15.14
CA ASN A 8 45.37 20.48 -16.22
C ASN A 8 44.03 20.46 -16.97
N GLU A 9 43.05 21.30 -16.61
CA GLU A 9 41.73 21.29 -17.24
C GLU A 9 41.49 22.49 -18.16
N MET A 10 40.70 22.26 -19.22
CA MET A 10 40.38 23.26 -20.26
C MET A 10 39.33 24.29 -19.79
N ALA A 11 38.71 24.10 -18.61
CA ALA A 11 37.73 24.99 -18.00
C ALA A 11 38.19 25.42 -16.59
N LYS A 12 39.01 26.46 -16.55
CA LYS A 12 39.64 26.98 -15.32
C LYS A 12 38.64 27.52 -14.29
N GLU A 13 37.46 27.96 -14.72
CA GLU A 13 36.43 28.49 -13.82
C GLU A 13 35.73 27.37 -13.02
N ASP A 14 35.54 26.18 -13.60
CA ASP A 14 34.82 25.08 -12.94
C ASP A 14 35.63 24.45 -11.79
N CYS A 15 36.95 24.32 -11.97
CA CYS A 15 37.84 23.74 -10.96
C CYS A 15 38.07 24.70 -9.76
N GLU A 16 38.07 26.01 -10.00
CA GLU A 16 38.21 27.04 -8.95
C GLU A 16 36.99 27.01 -8.03
N CYS A 17 35.78 26.97 -8.62
CA CYS A 17 34.53 26.92 -7.89
C CYS A 17 34.37 25.63 -7.07
N ALA A 18 34.76 24.48 -7.61
CA ALA A 18 34.72 23.22 -6.87
C ALA A 18 35.63 23.25 -5.63
N THR A 19 36.83 23.82 -5.75
CA THR A 19 37.75 23.92 -4.60
C THR A 19 37.24 24.90 -3.53
N ILE A 20 36.66 26.03 -3.95
CA ILE A 20 36.09 27.02 -3.02
C ILE A 20 34.89 26.40 -2.28
N ALA A 21 34.00 25.70 -2.99
CA ALA A 21 32.85 25.03 -2.41
C ALA A 21 33.26 24.05 -1.29
N GLU A 22 34.25 23.20 -1.55
CA GLU A 22 34.76 22.24 -0.54
C GLU A 22 35.40 22.92 0.66
N TYR A 23 36.16 24.01 0.46
CA TYR A 23 36.74 24.78 1.56
C TYR A 23 35.66 25.40 2.44
N LEU A 24 34.62 25.97 1.83
CA LEU A 24 33.52 26.62 2.54
C LEU A 24 32.59 25.61 3.23
N LEU A 25 32.44 24.42 2.66
CA LEU A 25 31.76 23.30 3.32
C LEU A 25 32.45 22.93 4.65
N GLU A 26 33.78 22.88 4.68
CA GLU A 26 34.53 22.66 5.93
C GLU A 26 34.40 23.83 6.91
N CYS A 27 34.26 25.07 6.43
CA CYS A 27 33.94 26.23 7.27
C CYS A 27 32.57 26.11 7.93
N ALA A 28 31.54 25.74 7.16
CA ALA A 28 30.19 25.49 7.68
C ALA A 28 30.19 24.38 8.74
N ARG A 29 30.95 23.30 8.52
CA ARG A 29 31.16 22.23 9.53
C ARG A 29 31.82 22.73 10.81
N GLY A 30 32.66 23.77 10.70
CA GLY A 30 33.25 24.48 11.82
C GLY A 30 32.27 25.35 12.61
N GLY A 31 31.00 25.42 12.21
CA GLY A 31 29.95 26.23 12.83
C GLY A 31 29.96 27.69 12.38
N ILE A 32 30.64 28.01 11.27
CA ILE A 32 30.59 29.33 10.66
C ILE A 32 29.26 29.46 9.92
N ASP A 33 28.50 30.51 10.24
CA ASP A 33 27.27 30.84 9.53
C ASP A 33 27.59 31.32 8.11
N MET A 34 27.00 30.65 7.15
CA MET A 34 27.19 30.92 5.72
C MET A 34 25.86 31.19 5.00
N SER A 35 24.82 31.60 5.73
CA SER A 35 23.49 31.86 5.18
C SER A 35 23.43 32.93 4.07
N GLU A 36 24.43 33.79 3.96
CA GLU A 36 24.45 34.93 3.01
C GLU A 36 24.91 34.59 1.58
N GLY A 37 25.40 33.39 1.29
CA GLY A 37 25.87 33.09 -0.07
C GLY A 37 27.35 33.48 -0.30
N TRP A 38 28.16 32.57 -0.84
CA TRP A 38 29.51 32.86 -1.34
C TRP A 38 29.54 33.02 -2.86
N ARG A 39 28.53 32.44 -3.54
CA ARG A 39 28.34 32.58 -4.98
C ARG A 39 27.74 33.94 -5.30
N THR A 40 28.33 34.63 -6.29
CA THR A 40 27.84 35.93 -6.78
C THR A 40 27.83 35.93 -8.31
N PRO A 41 27.17 36.91 -8.97
CA PRO A 41 27.21 37.02 -10.42
C PRO A 41 28.63 37.12 -11.01
N GLY A 42 29.62 37.57 -10.23
CA GLY A 42 31.03 37.67 -10.63
C GLY A 42 31.95 36.60 -10.05
N LEU A 43 31.44 35.67 -9.23
CA LEU A 43 32.21 34.60 -8.60
C LEU A 43 31.35 33.34 -8.52
N CYS A 44 31.64 32.36 -9.39
CA CYS A 44 30.96 31.06 -9.40
C CYS A 44 29.42 31.14 -9.47
N PRO A 45 28.85 31.90 -10.41
CA PRO A 45 27.41 32.11 -10.49
C PRO A 45 26.66 30.79 -10.67
N MET A 46 25.53 30.67 -9.98
CA MET A 46 24.64 29.51 -10.05
C MET A 46 23.21 29.98 -10.26
N VAL A 47 22.48 29.30 -11.14
CA VAL A 47 21.08 29.61 -11.45
C VAL A 47 20.24 28.38 -11.13
N CYS A 48 19.37 28.51 -10.14
CA CYS A 48 18.42 27.48 -9.75
C CYS A 48 17.14 27.60 -10.56
N THR A 49 16.62 26.47 -11.03
CA THR A 49 15.42 26.38 -11.88
C THR A 49 14.41 25.42 -11.25
N ASN A 50 13.22 25.29 -11.84
CA ASN A 50 12.18 24.37 -11.38
C ASN A 50 11.76 24.55 -9.91
N GLY A 51 11.83 25.79 -9.42
CA GLY A 51 11.43 26.13 -8.04
C GLY A 51 12.45 25.76 -6.97
N THR A 52 13.67 25.37 -7.35
CA THR A 52 14.79 25.23 -6.41
C THR A 52 15.37 26.59 -6.04
N GLU A 53 15.99 26.66 -4.86
CA GLU A 53 16.69 27.82 -4.33
C GLU A 53 18.12 27.44 -3.98
N TYR A 54 19.05 28.38 -4.12
CA TYR A 54 20.44 28.14 -3.77
C TYR A 54 20.57 28.04 -2.25
N ASN A 55 21.20 26.96 -1.79
CA ASN A 55 21.56 26.74 -0.40
C ASN A 55 22.96 26.13 -0.34
N GLU A 56 23.85 26.77 0.41
CA GLU A 56 25.24 26.34 0.54
C GLU A 56 25.42 25.06 1.35
N CYS A 57 24.46 24.79 2.24
CA CYS A 57 24.47 23.65 3.13
C CYS A 57 23.05 23.06 3.15
N GLY A 58 22.62 22.58 1.98
CA GLY A 58 21.35 21.89 1.83
C GLY A 58 21.44 20.40 2.19
N PRO A 59 20.28 19.73 2.31
CA PRO A 59 20.24 18.31 2.67
C PRO A 59 20.94 17.46 1.59
N PRO A 60 21.75 16.45 1.98
CA PRO A 60 22.48 15.61 1.04
C PRO A 60 21.57 14.71 0.18
N CYS A 61 20.39 14.36 0.68
CA CYS A 61 19.34 13.73 -0.10
C CYS A 61 18.12 14.64 -0.07
N PRO A 62 17.60 15.06 -1.23
CA PRO A 62 16.39 15.86 -1.27
C PRO A 62 15.19 14.98 -0.89
N PRO A 63 14.26 15.49 -0.07
CA PRO A 63 12.99 14.81 0.16
C PRO A 63 12.20 14.75 -1.15
N THR A 64 11.52 13.63 -1.39
CA THR A 64 10.70 13.39 -2.59
C THR A 64 9.26 13.06 -2.17
N CYS A 65 8.35 12.95 -3.14
CA CYS A 65 6.99 12.46 -2.83
C CYS A 65 6.97 11.01 -2.33
N GLU A 66 7.94 10.19 -2.76
CA GLU A 66 8.09 8.80 -2.35
C GLU A 66 8.75 8.66 -0.96
N ASP A 67 9.70 9.54 -0.65
CA ASP A 67 10.42 9.57 0.63
C ASP A 67 10.53 11.01 1.15
N GLN A 68 9.57 11.42 1.97
CA GLN A 68 9.47 12.78 2.50
C GLN A 68 10.49 13.05 3.62
N GLU A 69 10.99 12.00 4.29
CA GLU A 69 11.99 12.09 5.37
C GLU A 69 13.17 11.13 5.09
N PRO A 70 13.95 11.39 4.03
CA PRO A 70 14.97 10.46 3.60
C PRO A 70 16.10 10.33 4.62
N THR A 71 16.45 9.09 4.96
CA THR A 71 17.63 8.82 5.78
C THR A 71 18.88 8.75 4.92
N CYS A 72 19.70 9.80 4.97
CA CYS A 72 20.94 9.87 4.22
C CYS A 72 22.08 9.14 4.95
N GLN A 73 22.87 8.35 4.19
CA GLN A 73 24.14 7.82 4.70
C GLN A 73 25.22 8.89 4.81
N GLN A 74 25.09 9.96 4.04
CA GLN A 74 25.98 11.11 4.09
C GLN A 74 25.41 12.13 5.08
N GLU A 75 26.13 12.40 6.17
CA GLU A 75 25.76 13.44 7.14
C GLU A 75 26.18 14.84 6.70
N ARG A 76 27.01 14.95 5.65
CA ARG A 76 27.50 16.23 5.14
C ARG A 76 26.45 16.87 4.26
N CYS A 77 26.06 18.09 4.60
CA CYS A 77 25.27 18.94 3.71
C CYS A 77 26.01 19.19 2.39
N VAL A 78 25.27 19.62 1.37
CA VAL A 78 25.81 19.84 0.03
C VAL A 78 25.44 21.23 -0.49
N ASP A 79 26.43 21.92 -1.06
CA ASP A 79 26.25 23.21 -1.75
C ASP A 79 25.51 22.99 -3.07
N GLY A 80 24.44 23.75 -3.31
CA GLY A 80 23.74 23.68 -4.58
C GLY A 80 22.32 24.21 -4.57
N CYS A 81 21.54 23.80 -5.57
CA CYS A 81 20.13 24.13 -5.69
C CYS A 81 19.28 23.05 -5.03
N HIS A 82 18.43 23.47 -4.09
CA HIS A 82 17.64 22.59 -3.25
C HIS A 82 16.17 23.01 -3.25
N CYS A 83 15.26 22.10 -2.91
CA CYS A 83 13.88 22.50 -2.67
C CYS A 83 13.80 23.34 -1.38
N PRO A 84 13.04 24.45 -1.39
CA PRO A 84 12.76 25.23 -0.19
C PRO A 84 12.09 24.38 0.91
N GLU A 85 12.17 24.86 2.15
CA GLU A 85 11.49 24.20 3.27
C GLU A 85 9.98 23.99 3.00
N GLY A 86 9.48 22.81 3.35
CA GLY A 86 8.08 22.42 3.13
C GLY A 86 7.75 21.98 1.70
N LYS A 87 8.76 21.86 0.81
CA LYS A 87 8.61 21.32 -0.54
C LYS A 87 9.43 20.06 -0.73
N VAL A 88 8.99 19.24 -1.68
CA VAL A 88 9.64 17.98 -2.08
C VAL A 88 9.95 17.99 -3.57
N LEU A 89 10.95 17.21 -3.96
CA LEU A 89 11.37 17.04 -5.34
C LEU A 89 10.54 15.95 -6.02
N GLU A 90 9.85 16.34 -7.10
CA GLU A 90 9.05 15.43 -7.93
C GLU A 90 9.36 15.70 -9.40
N ASN A 91 9.82 14.67 -10.13
CA ASN A 91 10.21 14.78 -11.54
C ASN A 91 11.14 15.98 -11.86
N GLY A 92 12.04 16.33 -10.94
CA GLY A 92 12.98 17.43 -11.10
C GLY A 92 12.40 18.83 -10.80
N GLN A 93 11.21 18.92 -10.22
CA GLN A 93 10.57 20.17 -9.80
C GLN A 93 10.19 20.15 -8.32
N CYS A 94 10.29 21.31 -7.67
CA CYS A 94 9.88 21.45 -6.27
C CYS A 94 8.39 21.75 -6.17
N ILE A 95 7.64 20.81 -5.60
CA ILE A 95 6.21 20.91 -5.38
C ILE A 95 5.90 20.86 -3.87
N THR A 96 4.69 21.27 -3.49
CA THR A 96 4.23 21.11 -2.11
C THR A 96 3.75 19.69 -1.87
N ILE A 97 3.77 19.21 -0.62
CA ILE A 97 3.43 17.82 -0.28
C ILE A 97 2.00 17.45 -0.72
N ASP A 98 1.05 18.39 -0.62
CA ASP A 98 -0.34 18.22 -1.07
C ASP A 98 -0.48 18.03 -2.60
N GLN A 99 0.56 18.31 -3.37
CA GLN A 99 0.61 18.08 -4.81
C GLN A 99 1.23 16.72 -5.18
N CYS A 100 1.70 15.96 -4.20
CA CYS A 100 2.31 14.66 -4.45
C CYS A 100 1.31 13.65 -5.01
N PRO A 101 1.62 13.00 -6.14
CA PRO A 101 0.80 11.93 -6.68
C PRO A 101 0.93 10.66 -5.82
N CYS A 102 -0.06 9.79 -5.91
CA CYS A 102 -0.04 8.47 -5.26
C CYS A 102 0.18 7.37 -6.30
N HIS A 103 0.83 6.30 -5.88
CA HIS A 103 1.04 5.11 -6.70
C HIS A 103 0.13 3.98 -6.23
N TYR A 104 -0.47 3.25 -7.16
CA TYR A 104 -1.10 1.96 -6.90
C TYR A 104 -0.69 0.96 -7.99
N GLY A 105 0.22 0.05 -7.64
CA GLY A 105 0.95 -0.73 -8.63
C GLY A 105 1.75 0.18 -9.57
N ASP A 106 1.58 0.00 -10.87
CA ASP A 106 2.26 0.80 -11.91
C ASP A 106 1.50 2.07 -12.32
N ILE A 107 0.37 2.39 -11.67
CA ILE A 107 -0.52 3.49 -12.05
C ILE A 107 -0.30 4.69 -11.10
N LEU A 108 -0.19 5.87 -11.70
CA LEU A 108 -0.08 7.16 -11.02
C LEU A 108 -1.46 7.82 -10.88
N TYR A 109 -1.77 8.29 -9.68
CA TYR A 109 -3.01 8.98 -9.33
C TYR A 109 -2.71 10.42 -8.89
N SER A 110 -3.55 11.35 -9.32
CA SER A 110 -3.45 12.75 -8.95
C SER A 110 -3.93 12.97 -7.50
N PRO A 111 -3.46 14.03 -6.82
CA PRO A 111 -4.00 14.41 -5.53
C PRO A 111 -5.52 14.56 -5.56
N GLY A 112 -6.20 13.95 -4.60
CA GLY A 112 -7.66 13.90 -4.49
C GLY A 112 -8.34 12.81 -5.32
N ASP A 113 -7.62 12.07 -6.16
CA ASP A 113 -8.18 10.91 -6.85
C ASP A 113 -8.60 9.83 -5.83
N THR A 114 -9.66 9.10 -6.17
CA THR A 114 -10.24 8.07 -5.31
C THR A 114 -10.19 6.71 -5.96
N MET A 115 -9.95 5.67 -5.15
CA MET A 115 -10.11 4.27 -5.55
C MET A 115 -10.82 3.47 -4.48
N ASP A 116 -11.50 2.41 -4.87
CA ASP A 116 -12.09 1.47 -3.93
C ASP A 116 -11.12 0.29 -3.72
N GLN A 117 -10.88 -0.04 -2.45
CA GLN A 117 -10.15 -1.21 -2.02
C GLN A 117 -11.07 -2.06 -1.13
N ASP A 118 -11.50 -3.20 -1.65
CA ASP A 118 -12.56 -4.04 -1.08
C ASP A 118 -13.87 -3.26 -0.90
N CYS A 119 -14.23 -2.94 0.35
CA CYS A 119 -15.40 -2.13 0.69
C CYS A 119 -15.02 -0.72 1.16
N ASN A 120 -13.72 -0.41 1.18
CA ASN A 120 -13.19 0.86 1.65
C ASN A 120 -12.90 1.79 0.48
N THR A 121 -13.10 3.09 0.70
CA THR A 121 -12.74 4.12 -0.27
C THR A 121 -11.44 4.78 0.20
N CYS A 122 -10.48 4.84 -0.70
CA CYS A 122 -9.17 5.45 -0.50
C CYS A 122 -9.07 6.73 -1.31
N VAL A 123 -8.52 7.79 -0.71
CA VAL A 123 -8.26 9.07 -1.36
C VAL A 123 -6.76 9.32 -1.37
N CYS A 124 -6.23 9.72 -2.53
CA CYS A 124 -4.85 10.13 -2.65
C CYS A 124 -4.65 11.49 -1.96
N GLN A 125 -3.86 11.52 -0.88
CA GLN A 125 -3.58 12.73 -0.12
C GLN A 125 -2.12 12.72 0.34
N ASP A 126 -1.42 13.82 0.08
CA ASP A 126 -0.03 14.02 0.53
C ASP A 126 0.92 12.89 0.08
N GLY A 127 0.74 12.40 -1.16
CA GLY A 127 1.50 11.27 -1.72
C GLY A 127 1.11 9.88 -1.18
N ASN A 128 0.13 9.80 -0.29
CA ASN A 128 -0.26 8.57 0.40
C ASN A 128 -1.75 8.25 0.22
N TRP A 129 -2.10 6.97 0.30
CA TRP A 129 -3.50 6.53 0.29
C TRP A 129 -4.11 6.63 1.69
N GLN A 130 -5.09 7.52 1.84
CA GLN A 130 -5.90 7.64 3.04
C GLN A 130 -7.21 6.87 2.83
N CYS A 131 -7.31 5.68 3.44
CA CYS A 131 -8.46 4.78 3.28
C CYS A 131 -9.39 4.83 4.48
N THR A 132 -10.69 4.62 4.23
CA THR A 132 -11.61 4.24 5.31
C THR A 132 -11.21 2.90 5.92
N ASP A 133 -11.52 2.69 7.20
CA ASP A 133 -11.20 1.45 7.93
C ASP A 133 -12.50 0.74 8.36
N SER A 134 -13.29 0.33 7.37
CA SER A 134 -14.51 -0.45 7.58
C SER A 134 -14.20 -1.94 7.49
N VAL A 135 -14.81 -2.72 8.39
CA VAL A 135 -14.76 -4.18 8.32
C VAL A 135 -15.55 -4.64 7.09
N CYS A 136 -14.84 -5.18 6.10
CA CYS A 136 -15.46 -5.63 4.87
C CYS A 136 -16.11 -7.01 5.01
N PRO A 137 -17.23 -7.25 4.30
CA PRO A 137 -17.78 -8.60 4.18
C PRO A 137 -16.74 -9.55 3.58
N SER A 138 -16.62 -10.73 4.17
CA SER A 138 -15.75 -11.80 3.68
C SER A 138 -16.58 -13.04 3.34
N THR A 139 -16.04 -13.89 2.47
CA THR A 139 -16.71 -15.11 2.02
C THR A 139 -15.88 -16.33 2.37
N CYS A 140 -16.47 -17.25 3.13
CA CYS A 140 -15.99 -18.61 3.22
C CYS A 140 -16.66 -19.44 2.10
N SER A 141 -15.93 -20.37 1.48
CA SER A 141 -16.45 -21.23 0.42
C SER A 141 -16.02 -22.68 0.58
N ILE A 142 -16.81 -23.60 0.03
CA ILE A 142 -16.50 -25.02 -0.03
C ILE A 142 -16.80 -25.56 -1.43
N SER A 143 -15.87 -26.32 -1.98
CA SER A 143 -16.04 -27.06 -3.23
C SER A 143 -15.49 -28.48 -3.08
N GLY A 144 -16.38 -29.43 -2.79
CA GLY A 144 -15.98 -30.81 -2.51
C GLY A 144 -15.14 -30.89 -1.22
N PRO A 145 -13.89 -31.36 -1.28
CA PRO A 145 -13.00 -31.38 -0.12
C PRO A 145 -12.25 -30.06 0.12
N HIS A 146 -12.36 -29.08 -0.78
CA HIS A 146 -11.62 -27.82 -0.73
C HIS A 146 -12.41 -26.76 0.05
N PHE A 147 -11.79 -26.17 1.06
CA PHE A 147 -12.36 -25.12 1.90
C PHE A 147 -11.50 -23.86 1.76
N THR A 148 -12.15 -22.71 1.62
CA THR A 148 -11.51 -21.40 1.73
C THR A 148 -12.14 -20.66 2.91
N THR A 149 -11.33 -20.29 3.89
CA THR A 149 -11.75 -19.54 5.08
C THR A 149 -12.00 -18.06 4.76
N PHE A 150 -12.57 -17.32 5.70
CA PHE A 150 -12.89 -15.89 5.54
C PHE A 150 -11.66 -15.00 5.30
N ASP A 151 -10.49 -15.42 5.78
CA ASP A 151 -9.19 -14.78 5.57
C ASP A 151 -8.44 -15.33 4.33
N GLY A 152 -9.12 -16.13 3.49
CA GLY A 152 -8.60 -16.60 2.22
C GLY A 152 -7.67 -17.82 2.29
N LEU A 153 -7.50 -18.44 3.47
CA LEU A 153 -6.68 -19.63 3.60
C LEU A 153 -7.40 -20.85 3.02
N MET A 154 -6.66 -21.63 2.23
CA MET A 154 -7.18 -22.82 1.56
C MET A 154 -6.76 -24.10 2.28
N TYR A 155 -7.72 -24.99 2.51
CA TYR A 155 -7.51 -26.27 3.18
C TYR A 155 -8.25 -27.40 2.47
N ASP A 156 -7.65 -28.58 2.51
CA ASP A 156 -8.29 -29.81 2.08
C ASP A 156 -8.71 -30.62 3.30
N TYR A 157 -10.01 -30.91 3.39
CA TYR A 157 -10.57 -31.72 4.46
C TYR A 157 -11.30 -32.94 3.89
N HIS A 158 -10.99 -34.11 4.47
CA HIS A 158 -11.43 -35.41 3.96
C HIS A 158 -12.18 -36.24 5.00
N GLY A 159 -12.72 -35.58 6.03
CA GLY A 159 -13.51 -36.24 7.07
C GLY A 159 -14.99 -36.38 6.69
N GLY A 160 -15.64 -37.42 7.22
CA GLY A 160 -17.05 -37.74 6.96
C GLY A 160 -17.99 -37.51 8.15
N CYS A 161 -17.56 -36.74 9.15
CA CYS A 161 -18.37 -36.40 10.32
C CYS A 161 -19.01 -35.02 10.15
N PRO A 162 -20.27 -34.84 10.57
CA PRO A 162 -20.89 -33.51 10.61
C PRO A 162 -20.06 -32.57 11.48
N HIS A 163 -19.75 -31.40 10.96
CA HIS A 163 -19.05 -30.34 11.67
C HIS A 163 -19.61 -28.98 11.27
N TYR A 164 -19.31 -27.97 12.09
CA TYR A 164 -19.68 -26.60 11.83
C TYR A 164 -18.76 -26.01 10.75
N LEU A 165 -19.36 -25.45 9.72
CA LEU A 165 -18.67 -24.62 8.73
C LEU A 165 -18.48 -23.20 9.27
N VAL A 166 -19.54 -22.67 9.90
CA VAL A 166 -19.54 -21.35 10.54
C VAL A 166 -20.31 -21.50 11.85
N GLU A 167 -19.79 -20.90 12.91
CA GLU A 167 -20.47 -20.75 14.20
C GLU A 167 -20.38 -19.28 14.62
N SER A 168 -21.51 -18.72 15.03
CA SER A 168 -21.65 -17.35 15.52
C SER A 168 -22.66 -17.34 16.66
N ASP A 169 -22.82 -16.19 17.32
CA ASP A 169 -23.79 -16.03 18.40
C ASP A 169 -25.25 -16.18 17.92
N ASP A 170 -25.52 -15.82 16.66
CA ASP A 170 -26.88 -15.79 16.10
C ASP A 170 -27.26 -17.04 15.31
N PHE A 171 -26.26 -17.73 14.74
CA PHE A 171 -26.50 -18.92 13.94
C PHE A 171 -25.25 -19.79 13.82
N TYR A 172 -25.46 -21.06 13.47
CA TYR A 172 -24.40 -21.93 13.00
C TYR A 172 -24.84 -22.69 11.74
N ILE A 173 -23.86 -23.02 10.91
CA ILE A 173 -24.04 -23.77 9.66
C ILE A 173 -23.33 -25.09 9.82
N GLN A 174 -24.05 -26.20 9.69
CA GLN A 174 -23.52 -27.56 9.75
C GLN A 174 -23.51 -28.19 8.36
N LEU A 175 -22.45 -28.92 8.03
CA LEU A 175 -22.37 -29.69 6.80
C LEU A 175 -23.07 -31.04 6.94
N ASP A 176 -23.94 -31.33 5.98
CA ASP A 176 -24.61 -32.62 5.87
C ASP A 176 -23.85 -33.52 4.90
N TYR A 177 -23.31 -34.62 5.42
CA TYR A 177 -22.59 -35.62 4.65
C TYR A 177 -23.49 -36.77 4.22
N GLY A 178 -23.24 -37.33 3.05
CA GLY A 178 -23.89 -38.55 2.58
C GLY A 178 -22.90 -39.58 2.05
N THR A 179 -23.37 -40.81 2.01
CA THR A 179 -22.73 -41.95 1.35
C THR A 179 -23.35 -42.14 -0.05
N ASN A 180 -22.74 -42.96 -0.93
CA ASN A 180 -23.26 -43.27 -2.28
C ASN A 180 -23.40 -42.07 -3.26
N CYS A 181 -22.46 -41.16 -3.24
CA CYS A 181 -22.17 -40.19 -4.30
C CYS A 181 -21.59 -40.87 -5.57
N ARG A 182 -21.45 -40.10 -6.66
CA ARG A 182 -20.93 -40.58 -7.94
C ARG A 182 -19.41 -40.75 -7.87
N GLU A 183 -18.87 -41.82 -8.45
CA GLU A 183 -17.44 -42.24 -8.32
C GLU A 183 -16.41 -41.14 -8.64
N ASP A 184 -16.80 -40.11 -9.39
CA ASP A 184 -15.91 -39.07 -9.93
C ASP A 184 -15.63 -37.89 -8.96
N ILE A 185 -16.16 -37.90 -7.72
CA ILE A 185 -16.20 -36.71 -6.83
C ILE A 185 -15.76 -37.01 -5.38
N TYR A 186 -14.83 -37.97 -5.17
CA TYR A 186 -14.62 -38.55 -3.84
C TYR A 186 -13.23 -38.50 -3.24
N ILE A 187 -13.26 -38.45 -1.90
CA ILE A 187 -12.26 -39.04 -1.01
C ILE A 187 -13.02 -39.91 0.01
N ASN A 188 -12.66 -41.20 0.11
CA ASN A 188 -13.25 -42.19 1.03
C ASN A 188 -14.77 -42.46 0.94
N GLY A 189 -15.43 -42.17 -0.18
CA GLY A 189 -16.84 -42.53 -0.38
C GLY A 189 -17.86 -41.64 0.33
N VAL A 190 -17.43 -40.46 0.82
CA VAL A 190 -18.28 -39.46 1.47
C VAL A 190 -18.30 -38.16 0.65
N CYS A 191 -19.46 -37.52 0.50
CA CYS A 191 -19.59 -36.20 -0.12
C CYS A 191 -20.57 -35.30 0.64
N ILE A 192 -20.44 -33.99 0.41
CA ILE A 192 -21.38 -32.98 0.92
C ILE A 192 -22.70 -33.12 0.18
N ARG A 193 -23.80 -33.28 0.92
CA ARG A 193 -25.17 -33.41 0.40
C ARG A 193 -26.05 -32.20 0.70
N GLY A 194 -25.58 -31.27 1.50
CA GLY A 194 -26.32 -30.07 1.84
C GLY A 194 -25.72 -29.35 3.03
N ILE A 195 -26.43 -28.30 3.43
CA ILE A 195 -26.15 -27.54 4.65
C ILE A 195 -27.41 -27.47 5.50
N THR A 196 -27.22 -27.49 6.81
CA THR A 196 -28.26 -27.18 7.79
C THR A 196 -27.87 -25.91 8.54
N ILE A 197 -28.72 -24.90 8.49
CA ILE A 197 -28.57 -23.62 9.19
C ILE A 197 -29.49 -23.64 10.41
N HIS A 198 -28.91 -23.42 11.58
CA HIS A 198 -29.63 -23.27 12.83
C HIS A 198 -29.53 -21.82 13.29
N THR A 199 -30.67 -21.19 13.58
CA THR A 199 -30.71 -19.82 14.09
C THR A 199 -31.01 -19.79 15.60
N SER A 200 -30.57 -18.74 16.27
CA SER A 200 -30.82 -18.48 17.69
C SER A 200 -32.32 -18.39 18.01
N GLY A 201 -33.15 -18.00 17.03
CA GLY A 201 -34.61 -18.02 17.10
C GLY A 201 -35.27 -19.41 17.02
N GLY A 202 -34.48 -20.48 16.93
CA GLY A 202 -34.95 -21.87 16.87
C GLY A 202 -35.39 -22.33 15.49
N ALA A 203 -35.18 -21.52 14.44
CA ALA A 203 -35.45 -21.95 13.08
C ALA A 203 -34.35 -22.89 12.59
N VAL A 204 -34.75 -23.95 11.88
CA VAL A 204 -33.82 -24.90 11.24
C VAL A 204 -34.12 -24.93 9.75
N VAL A 205 -33.18 -24.45 8.95
CA VAL A 205 -33.28 -24.43 7.49
C VAL A 205 -32.31 -25.46 6.92
N LYS A 206 -32.80 -26.40 6.13
CA LYS A 206 -31.96 -27.37 5.41
C LYS A 206 -32.02 -27.11 3.93
N ILE A 207 -30.86 -27.08 3.29
CA ILE A 207 -30.71 -26.90 1.84
C ILE A 207 -29.91 -28.09 1.33
N LYS A 208 -30.56 -28.96 0.55
CA LYS A 208 -29.91 -30.14 -0.04
C LYS A 208 -29.31 -29.81 -1.39
N SER A 209 -28.34 -30.64 -1.80
CA SER A 209 -27.72 -30.59 -3.14
C SER A 209 -28.71 -30.84 -4.27
N THR A 210 -29.88 -31.42 -3.98
CA THR A 210 -31.00 -31.60 -4.92
C THR A 210 -31.87 -30.35 -5.09
N MET A 211 -31.48 -29.22 -4.48
CA MET A 211 -32.24 -27.97 -4.40
C MET A 211 -33.52 -28.05 -3.55
N GLU A 212 -33.76 -29.16 -2.86
CA GLU A 212 -34.81 -29.28 -1.85
C GLU A 212 -34.49 -28.41 -0.63
N VAL A 213 -35.44 -27.57 -0.23
CA VAL A 213 -35.34 -26.72 0.95
C VAL A 213 -36.41 -27.13 1.96
N THR A 214 -36.01 -27.30 3.21
CA THR A 214 -36.94 -27.53 4.33
C THR A 214 -36.76 -26.48 5.40
N VAL A 215 -37.86 -25.94 5.95
CA VAL A 215 -37.86 -25.00 7.07
C VAL A 215 -38.63 -25.65 8.22
N ASN A 216 -37.97 -25.81 9.38
CA ASN A 216 -38.53 -26.47 10.57
C ASN A 216 -39.12 -27.86 10.26
N GLY A 217 -38.48 -28.60 9.35
CA GLY A 217 -38.92 -29.93 8.90
C GLY A 217 -40.01 -29.94 7.84
N ARG A 218 -40.56 -28.78 7.45
CA ARG A 218 -41.54 -28.66 6.36
C ARG A 218 -40.85 -28.39 5.04
N GLU A 219 -41.13 -29.21 4.03
CA GLU A 219 -40.64 -28.99 2.66
C GLU A 219 -41.28 -27.75 2.03
N MET A 220 -40.45 -26.94 1.39
CA MET A 220 -40.86 -25.71 0.73
C MET A 220 -41.07 -25.96 -0.76
N THR A 221 -42.31 -25.79 -1.22
CA THR A 221 -42.69 -25.99 -2.63
C THR A 221 -42.56 -24.72 -3.48
N SER A 222 -42.32 -23.56 -2.85
CA SER A 222 -42.19 -22.27 -3.52
C SER A 222 -41.26 -21.33 -2.74
N LEU A 223 -40.44 -20.56 -3.46
CA LEU A 223 -39.54 -19.52 -2.94
C LEU A 223 -39.87 -18.18 -3.64
N PRO A 224 -39.69 -17.02 -2.98
CA PRO A 224 -39.15 -16.80 -1.64
C PRO A 224 -40.13 -17.19 -0.53
N VAL A 225 -39.60 -17.66 0.60
CA VAL A 225 -40.38 -17.81 1.83
C VAL A 225 -40.37 -16.46 2.52
N LEU A 226 -41.48 -15.73 2.44
CA LEU A 226 -41.65 -14.48 3.19
C LEU A 226 -42.06 -14.86 4.63
N ALA A 227 -41.34 -14.30 5.59
CA ALA A 227 -41.61 -14.45 7.03
C ALA A 227 -42.90 -13.73 7.44
#